data_AF-A0A7U9S7E8-F1
#
_entry.id   AF-A0A7U9S7E8-F1
#
_cell.length_a   1.000
_cell.length_b   1.000
_cell.length_c   1.000
_cell.angle_alpha   90.00
_cell.angle_beta   90.00
_cell.angle_gamma   90.00
#
_symmetry.space_group_name_H-M   'P 1'
#
loop_
_entity.id
_entity.type
_entity.pdbx_description
1 polymer ?
#
loop_
_entity_poly.entity_id
_entity_poly.type
_entity_poly.pdbx_seq_one_letter_code
_entity_poly.pdbx_strand_id
1 'polypeptide(L)'
;MKLFLDKQLNTNDRETAILAILNGMYSKKYEHLSTSVSLIGYEMTGRFLKTSNKRERTIINGIKDAIQSLMDKEIIEVLNQYNDNYIFSGKGLEVNSNEKKFVVVGQWEMQSIFERANKPFNVFSFFCSLIGTINNQTKEWHMSQDEMISLWGYGKETVNDYLEQLEEMKLIYIYRHKKRRANGTYYKLNNSYGRYCDKDAVIAEALKYSDTVECEDFVEKLDRRAIKLRYNAYCESAKKYRNNRNAEIDLCRQCIAYNKSLKYKPVEGYYDGEYKQGELLDLSVFPNEVRNVADDNWGEPIDFSIEEILDMPTEGEVQMNLTNIDCVGQDEL
;
A
#
# COMPACT_ATOMS: atom_id res chain seq x y z
N MET A 1 -8.50 -14.95 16.21
CA MET A 1 -9.91 -14.73 15.84
C MET A 1 -10.00 -14.16 14.42
N LYS A 2 -11.09 -14.43 13.67
CA LYS A 2 -11.40 -13.73 12.40
C LYS A 2 -12.36 -12.60 12.69
N LEU A 3 -12.16 -11.46 12.03
CA LEU A 3 -12.99 -10.28 12.11
C LEU A 3 -13.74 -10.12 10.79
N PHE A 4 -15.04 -9.87 10.85
CA PHE A 4 -15.88 -9.68 9.68
C PHE A 4 -16.39 -8.24 9.67
N LEU A 5 -16.22 -7.57 8.53
CA LEU A 5 -16.62 -6.18 8.35
C LEU A 5 -17.60 -6.05 7.21
N ASP A 6 -18.79 -5.54 7.50
CA ASP A 6 -19.80 -5.19 6.51
C ASP A 6 -19.36 -3.96 5.72
N LYS A 7 -19.24 -4.09 4.39
CA LYS A 7 -18.82 -2.99 3.51
C LYS A 7 -19.86 -1.89 3.33
N GLN A 8 -21.10 -2.14 3.74
CA GLN A 8 -22.22 -1.21 3.51
C GLN A 8 -22.48 -0.28 4.69
N LEU A 9 -21.80 -0.47 5.83
CA LEU A 9 -21.97 0.38 7.00
C LEU A 9 -21.20 1.70 6.83
N ASN A 10 -21.90 2.81 7.04
CA ASN A 10 -21.30 4.14 7.03
C ASN A 10 -20.64 4.44 8.40
N THR A 11 -19.38 4.03 8.54
CA THR A 11 -18.59 4.19 9.76
C THR A 11 -17.34 5.03 9.53
N ASN A 12 -16.94 5.77 10.57
CA ASN A 12 -15.63 6.41 10.63
C ASN A 12 -14.53 5.40 11.02
N ASP A 13 -13.27 5.81 10.92
CA ASP A 13 -12.11 4.93 11.16
C ASP A 13 -12.11 4.24 12.54
N ARG A 14 -12.58 4.93 13.59
CA ARG A 14 -12.64 4.34 14.94
C ARG A 14 -13.80 3.36 15.06
N GLU A 15 -14.96 3.75 14.56
CA GLU A 15 -16.16 2.91 14.51
C GLU A 15 -15.90 1.62 13.74
N THR A 16 -15.23 1.68 12.59
CA THR A 16 -14.82 0.52 11.79
C THR A 16 -13.99 -0.46 12.61
N ALA A 17 -12.97 0.03 13.34
CA ALA A 17 -12.12 -0.82 14.17
C ALA A 17 -12.89 -1.47 15.33
N ILE A 18 -13.79 -0.72 15.97
CA ILE A 18 -14.59 -1.22 17.10
C ILE A 18 -15.63 -2.23 16.64
N LEU A 19 -16.32 -2.00 15.51
CA LEU A 19 -17.23 -2.98 14.94
C LEU A 19 -16.49 -4.27 14.58
N ALA A 20 -15.31 -4.18 13.95
CA ALA A 20 -14.52 -5.35 13.58
C ALA A 20 -14.21 -6.22 14.81
N ILE A 21 -13.74 -5.61 15.90
CA ILE A 21 -13.33 -6.37 17.08
C ILE A 21 -14.53 -6.89 17.88
N LEU A 22 -15.59 -6.10 18.05
CA LEU A 22 -16.81 -6.55 18.72
C LEU A 22 -17.47 -7.70 17.95
N ASN A 23 -17.51 -7.62 16.61
CA ASN A 23 -17.97 -8.72 15.77
C ASN A 23 -17.15 -9.99 15.99
N GLY A 24 -15.82 -9.89 16.01
CA GLY A 24 -14.97 -11.04 16.24
C GLY A 24 -15.21 -11.67 17.61
N MET A 25 -15.36 -10.85 18.66
CA MET A 25 -15.59 -11.29 20.03
C MET A 25 -16.99 -11.87 20.26
N TYR A 26 -17.98 -11.47 19.45
CA TYR A 26 -19.36 -11.90 19.60
C TYR A 26 -19.55 -13.37 19.20
N SER A 27 -20.41 -14.08 19.95
CA SER A 27 -20.79 -15.45 19.65
C SER A 27 -22.29 -15.63 19.73
N LYS A 28 -22.90 -16.04 18.62
CA LYS A 28 -24.36 -16.28 18.52
C LYS A 28 -24.89 -17.22 19.60
N LYS A 29 -24.05 -18.15 20.08
CA LYS A 29 -24.40 -19.14 21.11
C LYS A 29 -24.91 -18.50 22.40
N TYR A 30 -24.41 -17.32 22.75
CA TYR A 30 -24.75 -16.64 24.00
C TYR A 30 -25.75 -15.49 23.80
N GLU A 31 -26.08 -15.15 22.55
CA GLU A 31 -27.00 -14.07 22.15
C GLU A 31 -26.61 -12.64 22.60
N HIS A 32 -25.59 -12.50 23.45
CA HIS A 32 -25.03 -11.23 23.92
C HIS A 32 -23.49 -11.31 24.00
N LEU A 33 -22.83 -10.16 24.07
CA LEU A 33 -21.39 -10.04 24.32
C LEU A 33 -21.15 -9.26 25.62
N SER A 34 -20.59 -9.93 26.61
CA SER A 34 -20.09 -9.29 27.83
C SER A 34 -18.61 -8.98 27.69
N THR A 35 -18.23 -7.70 27.74
CA THR A 35 -16.82 -7.27 27.58
C THR A 35 -16.55 -5.96 28.34
N SER A 36 -15.31 -5.47 28.27
CA SER A 36 -14.91 -4.17 28.82
C SER A 36 -13.98 -3.44 27.86
N VAL A 37 -13.82 -2.13 28.08
CA VAL A 37 -12.84 -1.32 27.30
C VAL A 37 -11.43 -1.91 27.41
N SER A 38 -11.06 -2.42 28.59
CA SER A 38 -9.76 -3.07 28.80
C SER A 38 -9.61 -4.35 27.98
N LEU A 39 -10.67 -5.18 27.91
CA LEU A 39 -10.64 -6.41 27.13
C LEU A 39 -10.64 -6.11 25.63
N ILE A 40 -11.47 -5.16 25.17
CA ILE A 40 -11.44 -4.69 23.78
C ILE A 40 -10.04 -4.20 23.41
N GLY A 41 -9.43 -3.35 24.24
CA GLY A 41 -8.06 -2.87 24.03
C GLY A 41 -7.03 -4.00 23.99
N TYR A 42 -7.18 -5.03 24.82
CA TYR A 42 -6.34 -6.23 24.77
C TYR A 42 -6.51 -6.98 23.44
N GLU A 43 -7.74 -7.27 23.02
CA GLU A 43 -8.00 -8.00 21.78
C GLU A 43 -7.47 -7.26 20.54
N MET A 44 -7.56 -5.91 20.55
CA MET A 44 -7.07 -5.04 19.48
C MET A 44 -5.54 -4.92 19.43
N THR A 45 -4.84 -5.01 20.56
CA THR A 45 -3.39 -4.68 20.65
C THR A 45 -2.50 -5.84 21.10
N GLY A 46 -3.07 -6.95 21.55
CA GLY A 46 -2.37 -8.10 22.12
C GLY A 46 -1.86 -7.88 23.55
N ARG A 47 -2.12 -6.72 24.17
CA ARG A 47 -1.66 -6.39 25.53
C ARG A 47 -2.59 -5.43 26.25
N PHE A 48 -2.53 -5.42 27.57
CA PHE A 48 -3.30 -4.47 28.37
C PHE A 48 -2.72 -3.06 28.23
N LEU A 49 -3.61 -2.12 27.90
CA LEU A 49 -3.30 -0.70 27.75
C LEU A 49 -3.26 0.00 29.11
N LYS A 50 -2.31 0.93 29.27
CA LYS A 50 -2.09 1.72 30.47
C LYS A 50 -2.51 3.17 30.23
N THR A 51 -3.41 3.67 31.06
CA THR A 51 -3.86 5.07 31.00
C THR A 51 -2.74 6.08 31.25
N SER A 52 -1.64 5.68 31.91
CA SER A 52 -0.46 6.54 32.11
C SER A 52 0.29 6.83 30.81
N ASN A 53 0.25 5.95 29.81
CA ASN A 53 0.86 6.17 28.51
C ASN A 53 -0.07 6.98 27.60
N LYS A 54 0.41 8.09 27.02
CA LYS A 54 -0.41 8.99 26.18
C LYS A 54 -1.00 8.28 24.96
N ARG A 55 -0.21 7.48 24.24
CA ARG A 55 -0.64 6.75 23.03
C ARG A 55 -1.72 5.72 23.38
N GLU A 56 -1.49 4.96 24.44
CA GLU A 56 -2.43 3.93 24.90
C GLU A 56 -3.73 4.55 25.44
N ARG A 57 -3.64 5.69 26.14
CA ARG A 57 -4.82 6.48 26.55
C ARG A 57 -5.64 6.95 25.34
N THR A 58 -4.99 7.38 24.26
CA THR A 58 -5.71 7.75 23.02
C THR A 58 -6.47 6.57 22.43
N ILE A 59 -5.92 5.35 22.49
CA ILE A 59 -6.62 4.14 22.05
C ILE A 59 -7.81 3.85 22.96
N ILE A 60 -7.62 3.88 24.29
CA ILE A 60 -8.69 3.67 25.28
C ILE A 60 -9.84 4.67 25.06
N ASN A 61 -9.53 5.95 24.91
CA ASN A 61 -10.56 6.97 24.64
C ASN A 61 -11.21 6.75 23.27
N GLY A 62 -10.43 6.38 22.26
CA GLY A 62 -10.96 6.03 20.93
C GLY A 62 -11.97 4.89 20.96
N ILE A 63 -11.75 3.87 21.80
CA ILE A 63 -12.70 2.77 22.03
C ILE A 63 -14.00 3.32 22.62
N LYS A 64 -13.92 4.11 23.69
CA LYS A 64 -15.10 4.67 24.37
C LYS A 64 -15.92 5.58 23.44
N ASP A 65 -15.24 6.50 22.75
CA ASP A 65 -15.86 7.44 21.81
C ASP A 65 -16.57 6.69 20.67
N ALA A 66 -15.95 5.63 20.14
CA ALA A 66 -16.53 4.86 19.05
C ALA A 66 -17.71 3.99 19.49
N ILE A 67 -17.66 3.38 20.68
CA ILE A 67 -18.82 2.67 21.25
C ILE A 67 -20.01 3.64 21.35
N GLN A 68 -19.80 4.83 21.93
CA GLN A 68 -20.86 5.83 22.07
C GLN A 68 -21.41 6.27 20.70
N SER A 69 -20.54 6.59 19.74
CA SER A 69 -20.95 7.00 18.39
C SER A 69 -21.73 5.91 17.66
N LEU A 70 -21.35 4.63 17.81
CA LEU A 70 -22.08 3.50 17.24
C LEU A 70 -23.46 3.30 17.88
N MET A 71 -23.59 3.56 19.18
CA MET A 71 -24.88 3.56 19.89
C MET A 71 -25.76 4.72 19.42
N ASP A 72 -25.21 5.93 19.29
CA ASP A 72 -25.93 7.13 18.86
C ASP A 72 -26.46 6.97 17.42
N LYS A 73 -25.73 6.24 16.57
CA LYS A 73 -26.15 5.85 15.21
C LYS A 73 -27.08 4.63 15.17
N GLU A 74 -27.42 4.05 16.32
CA GLU A 74 -28.21 2.83 16.48
C GLU A 74 -27.66 1.60 15.73
N ILE A 75 -26.36 1.59 15.42
CA ILE A 75 -25.69 0.47 14.72
C ILE A 75 -25.52 -0.71 15.69
N ILE A 76 -25.12 -0.41 16.93
CA ILE A 76 -25.02 -1.40 18.01
C ILE A 76 -26.00 -1.08 19.13
N GLU A 77 -26.25 -2.05 20.01
CA GLU A 77 -27.10 -1.89 21.17
C GLU A 77 -26.41 -2.41 22.43
N VAL A 78 -26.44 -1.58 23.48
CA VAL A 78 -25.96 -1.92 24.82
C VAL A 78 -27.15 -2.23 25.72
N LEU A 79 -27.23 -3.47 26.20
CA LEU A 79 -28.27 -3.94 27.11
C LEU A 79 -28.02 -3.46 28.55
N ASN A 80 -26.76 -3.39 28.96
CA ASN A 80 -26.36 -2.92 30.28
C ASN A 80 -24.92 -2.40 30.26
N GLN A 81 -24.64 -1.39 31.08
CA GLN A 81 -23.31 -0.82 31.26
C GLN A 81 -23.04 -0.55 32.75
N TYR A 82 -21.87 -0.97 33.22
CA TYR A 82 -21.34 -0.59 34.52
C TYR A 82 -19.89 -0.13 34.39
N ASN A 83 -19.69 1.18 34.47
CA ASN A 83 -18.42 1.84 34.17
C ASN A 83 -17.92 1.47 32.76
N ASP A 84 -16.72 0.88 32.67
CA ASP A 84 -16.09 0.46 31.42
C ASP A 84 -16.46 -0.98 31.01
N ASN A 85 -17.44 -1.59 31.67
CA ASN A 85 -17.96 -2.93 31.35
C ASN A 85 -19.31 -2.80 30.64
N TYR A 86 -19.50 -3.60 29.59
CA TYR A 86 -20.63 -3.53 28.69
C TYR A 86 -21.21 -4.93 28.45
N ILE A 87 -22.53 -5.00 28.36
CA ILE A 87 -23.27 -6.13 27.81
C ILE A 87 -23.92 -5.64 26.52
N PHE A 88 -23.40 -6.06 25.37
CA PHE A 88 -23.96 -5.76 24.05
C PHE A 88 -24.98 -6.82 23.64
N SER A 89 -26.03 -6.42 22.94
CA SER A 89 -26.89 -7.37 22.22
C SER A 89 -26.17 -7.88 20.96
N GLY A 90 -26.78 -8.83 20.24
CA GLY A 90 -26.27 -9.26 18.92
C GLY A 90 -26.45 -8.21 17.80
N LYS A 91 -27.19 -7.12 18.03
CA LYS A 91 -27.48 -6.12 17.01
C LYS A 91 -26.20 -5.49 16.48
N GLY A 92 -26.01 -5.57 15.15
CA GLY A 92 -24.85 -4.99 14.45
C GLY A 92 -23.53 -5.73 14.65
N LEU A 93 -23.48 -6.72 15.54
CA LEU A 93 -22.26 -7.52 15.80
C LEU A 93 -22.18 -8.78 14.94
N GLU A 94 -23.23 -9.10 14.18
CA GLU A 94 -23.24 -10.21 13.23
C GLU A 94 -23.10 -9.72 11.79
N VAL A 95 -22.29 -10.44 11.02
CA VAL A 95 -22.23 -10.26 9.56
C VAL A 95 -22.92 -11.46 8.92
N ASN A 96 -24.02 -11.21 8.20
CA ASN A 96 -24.69 -12.23 7.41
C ASN A 96 -23.94 -12.41 6.09
N SER A 97 -23.14 -13.46 5.98
CA SER A 97 -22.34 -13.76 4.80
C SER A 97 -23.14 -14.07 3.54
N ASN A 98 -24.43 -14.42 3.69
CA ASN A 98 -25.29 -14.77 2.56
C ASN A 98 -25.97 -13.55 1.92
N GLU A 99 -26.10 -12.45 2.68
CA GLU A 99 -26.84 -11.27 2.26
C GLU A 99 -25.93 -10.07 1.97
N LYS A 100 -24.73 -10.04 2.58
CA LYS A 100 -23.87 -8.85 2.55
C LYS A 100 -22.47 -9.16 2.06
N LYS A 101 -21.89 -8.22 1.33
CA LYS A 101 -20.47 -8.23 1.00
C LYS A 101 -19.67 -7.84 2.25
N PHE A 102 -18.70 -8.66 2.61
CA PHE A 102 -17.88 -8.43 3.80
C PHE A 102 -16.39 -8.52 3.51
N VAL A 103 -15.59 -7.99 4.42
CA VAL A 103 -14.13 -8.14 4.47
C VAL A 103 -13.78 -9.07 5.62
N VAL A 104 -12.82 -9.97 5.40
CA VAL A 104 -12.26 -10.83 6.44
C VAL A 104 -10.86 -10.35 6.79
N VAL A 105 -10.65 -10.06 8.07
CA VAL A 105 -9.37 -9.63 8.63
C VAL A 105 -8.99 -10.56 9.79
N GLY A 106 -7.72 -10.94 9.85
CA GLY A 106 -7.17 -11.66 11.00
C GLY A 106 -6.96 -10.71 12.18
N GLN A 107 -7.29 -11.16 13.39
CA GLN A 107 -7.02 -10.38 14.59
C GLN A 107 -5.54 -10.00 14.74
N TRP A 108 -4.63 -10.89 14.35
CA TRP A 108 -3.18 -10.62 14.40
C TRP A 108 -2.78 -9.44 13.50
N GLU A 109 -3.53 -9.18 12.42
CA GLU A 109 -3.29 -8.04 11.51
C GLU A 109 -3.69 -6.74 12.20
N MET A 110 -4.85 -6.72 12.86
CA MET A 110 -5.27 -5.61 13.72
C MET A 110 -4.22 -5.36 14.80
N GLN A 111 -3.78 -6.41 15.51
CA GLN A 111 -2.76 -6.28 16.55
C GLN A 111 -1.45 -5.70 16.02
N SER A 112 -0.99 -6.16 14.86
CA SER A 112 0.21 -5.62 14.22
C SER A 112 0.09 -4.13 13.92
N ILE A 113 -1.05 -3.69 13.37
CA ILE A 113 -1.33 -2.28 13.09
C ILE A 113 -1.39 -1.47 14.39
N PHE A 114 -2.14 -1.92 15.40
CA PHE A 114 -2.31 -1.17 16.64
C PHE A 114 -1.03 -1.08 17.48
N GLU A 115 -0.11 -2.03 17.31
CA GLU A 115 1.20 -1.98 17.94
C GLU A 115 2.13 -0.96 17.25
N ARG A 116 2.16 -0.94 15.91
CA ARG A 116 3.25 -0.30 15.15
C ARG A 116 2.86 0.99 14.42
N ALA A 117 1.59 1.15 14.03
CA ALA A 117 1.15 2.29 13.23
C ALA A 117 1.13 3.61 14.00
N ASN A 118 1.40 4.71 13.30
CA ASN A 118 1.35 6.08 13.87
C ASN A 118 -0.09 6.50 14.23
N LYS A 119 -1.08 6.08 13.44
CA LYS A 119 -2.52 6.39 13.55
C LYS A 119 -3.30 5.08 13.38
N PRO A 120 -3.32 4.21 14.39
CA PRO A 120 -3.72 2.82 14.22
C PRO A 120 -5.17 2.62 13.77
N PHE A 121 -6.11 3.47 14.22
CA PHE A 121 -7.50 3.42 13.74
C PHE A 121 -7.60 3.72 12.24
N ASN A 122 -6.95 4.80 11.79
CA ASN A 122 -6.97 5.21 10.38
C ASN A 122 -6.27 4.18 9.49
N VAL A 123 -5.09 3.71 9.89
CA VAL A 123 -4.34 2.68 9.14
C VAL A 123 -5.14 1.37 9.08
N PHE A 124 -5.82 0.98 10.16
CA PHE A 124 -6.67 -0.21 10.14
C PHE A 124 -7.87 -0.06 9.21
N SER A 125 -8.54 1.09 9.23
CA SER A 125 -9.66 1.39 8.33
C SER A 125 -9.23 1.37 6.87
N PHE A 126 -8.11 2.05 6.54
CA PHE A 126 -7.48 2.01 5.21
C PHE A 126 -7.13 0.59 4.78
N PHE A 127 -6.53 -0.21 5.68
CA PHE A 127 -6.22 -1.61 5.43
C PHE A 127 -7.48 -2.43 5.11
N CYS A 128 -8.58 -2.23 5.84
CA CYS A 128 -9.85 -2.91 5.57
C CYS A 128 -10.41 -2.54 4.20
N SER A 129 -10.33 -1.27 3.80
CA SER A 129 -10.73 -0.82 2.46
C SER A 129 -9.90 -1.49 1.37
N LEU A 130 -8.57 -1.53 1.52
CA LEU A 130 -7.66 -2.17 0.57
C LEU A 130 -7.87 -3.69 0.49
N ILE A 131 -7.93 -4.39 1.62
CA ILE A 131 -8.19 -5.84 1.62
C ILE A 131 -9.58 -6.14 1.06
N GLY A 132 -10.53 -5.23 1.26
CA GLY A 132 -11.86 -5.34 0.68
C GLY A 132 -11.87 -5.31 -0.85
N THR A 133 -10.89 -4.70 -1.52
CA THR A 133 -10.87 -4.65 -2.98
C THR A 133 -10.12 -5.81 -3.63
N ILE A 134 -9.35 -6.59 -2.87
CA ILE A 134 -8.61 -7.74 -3.38
C ILE A 134 -9.56 -8.84 -3.89
N ASN A 135 -9.29 -9.35 -5.08
CA ASN A 135 -10.04 -10.46 -5.65
C ASN A 135 -9.68 -11.78 -4.94
N ASN A 136 -10.70 -12.52 -4.51
CA ASN A 136 -10.50 -13.77 -3.75
C ASN A 136 -9.86 -14.91 -4.56
N GLN A 137 -9.99 -14.90 -5.89
CA GLN A 137 -9.41 -15.91 -6.78
C GLN A 137 -7.99 -15.55 -7.17
N THR A 138 -7.78 -14.36 -7.74
CA THR A 138 -6.47 -13.94 -8.24
C THR A 138 -5.52 -13.46 -7.14
N LYS A 139 -6.06 -13.14 -5.95
CA LYS A 139 -5.34 -12.55 -4.80
C LYS A 139 -4.75 -11.17 -5.07
N GLU A 140 -5.12 -10.56 -6.18
CA GLU A 140 -4.59 -9.31 -6.67
C GLU A 140 -5.71 -8.31 -6.92
N TRP A 141 -5.37 -7.04 -6.82
CA TRP A 141 -6.15 -5.94 -7.36
C TRP A 141 -5.24 -4.79 -7.79
N HIS A 142 -5.58 -4.09 -8.86
CA HIS A 142 -4.83 -2.95 -9.37
C HIS A 142 -5.66 -1.66 -9.30
N MET A 143 -5.05 -0.59 -8.81
CA MET A 143 -5.66 0.74 -8.73
C MET A 143 -4.58 1.83 -8.71
N SER A 144 -4.87 3.02 -9.23
CA SER A 144 -4.00 4.17 -9.07
C SER A 144 -4.14 4.79 -7.67
N GLN A 145 -3.07 5.40 -7.14
CA GLN A 145 -3.19 6.10 -5.86
C GLN A 145 -4.16 7.29 -5.93
N ASP A 146 -4.32 7.92 -7.10
CA ASP A 146 -5.28 9.01 -7.30
C ASP A 146 -6.73 8.53 -7.17
N GLU A 147 -7.04 7.33 -7.68
CA GLU A 147 -8.34 6.69 -7.44
C GLU A 147 -8.54 6.34 -5.95
N MET A 148 -7.49 5.87 -5.24
CA MET A 148 -7.58 5.63 -3.79
C MET A 148 -7.88 6.92 -3.01
N ILE A 149 -7.21 8.02 -3.37
CA ILE A 149 -7.44 9.35 -2.79
C ILE A 149 -8.90 9.76 -2.99
N SER A 150 -9.40 9.62 -4.22
CA SER A 150 -10.77 10.02 -4.57
C SER A 150 -11.84 9.16 -3.87
N LEU A 151 -11.67 7.83 -3.86
CA LEU A 151 -12.67 6.91 -3.33
C LEU A 151 -12.65 6.82 -1.79
N TRP A 152 -11.48 6.94 -1.17
CA TRP A 152 -11.32 6.73 0.28
C TRP A 152 -11.16 8.02 1.07
N GLY A 153 -11.10 9.18 0.41
CA GLY A 153 -11.11 10.49 1.06
C GLY A 153 -9.84 10.82 1.84
N TYR A 154 -8.72 10.15 1.54
CA TYR A 154 -7.42 10.42 2.14
C TYR A 154 -6.57 11.32 1.24
N GLY A 155 -5.74 12.19 1.83
CA GLY A 155 -4.77 12.97 1.07
C GLY A 155 -3.63 12.08 0.52
N LYS A 156 -2.96 12.55 -0.55
CA LYS A 156 -1.86 11.82 -1.21
C LYS A 156 -0.76 11.37 -0.26
N GLU A 157 -0.29 12.26 0.61
CA GLU A 157 0.73 11.95 1.61
C GLU A 157 0.26 10.86 2.58
N THR A 158 -1.03 10.88 2.95
CA THR A 158 -1.60 9.89 3.86
C THR A 158 -1.72 8.51 3.20
N VAL A 159 -2.15 8.45 1.94
CA VAL A 159 -2.19 7.19 1.18
C VAL A 159 -0.79 6.58 1.08
N ASN A 160 0.23 7.39 0.77
CA ASN A 160 1.61 6.92 0.72
C ASN A 160 2.12 6.43 2.08
N ASP A 161 1.96 7.23 3.14
CA ASP A 161 2.37 6.88 4.52
C ASP A 161 1.72 5.57 4.98
N TYR A 162 0.43 5.36 4.67
CA TYR A 162 -0.28 4.15 5.09
C TYR A 162 0.12 2.92 4.30
N LEU A 163 0.33 3.06 2.98
CA LEU A 163 0.85 1.97 2.15
C LEU A 163 2.25 1.52 2.62
N GLU A 164 3.13 2.48 2.91
CA GLU A 164 4.48 2.22 3.43
C GLU A 164 4.43 1.48 4.76
N GLN A 165 3.69 2.01 5.74
CA GLN A 165 3.52 1.36 7.05
C GLN A 165 2.99 -0.08 6.94
N LEU A 166 1.99 -0.32 6.07
CA LEU A 166 1.41 -1.66 5.89
C LEU A 166 2.36 -2.64 5.20
N GLU A 167 3.19 -2.16 4.27
CA GLU A 167 4.21 -2.96 3.59
C GLU A 167 5.38 -3.30 4.52
N GLU A 168 5.84 -2.34 5.34
CA GLU A 168 6.85 -2.56 6.39
C GLU A 168 6.40 -3.59 7.43
N MET A 169 5.11 -3.57 7.80
CA MET A 169 4.51 -4.57 8.69
C MET A 169 4.30 -5.93 8.01
N LYS A 170 4.56 -6.04 6.69
CA LYS A 170 4.32 -7.24 5.88
C LYS A 170 2.86 -7.71 5.95
N LEU A 171 1.93 -6.76 5.98
CA LEU A 171 0.50 -7.04 5.90
C LEU A 171 0.04 -7.05 4.44
N ILE A 172 0.60 -6.14 3.65
CA ILE A 172 0.37 -6.05 2.20
C ILE A 172 1.66 -6.22 1.42
N TYR A 173 1.52 -6.57 0.16
CA TYR A 173 2.58 -6.52 -0.84
C TYR A 173 2.13 -5.62 -2.00
N ILE A 174 3.01 -4.72 -2.42
CA ILE A 174 2.76 -3.80 -3.52
C ILE A 174 3.71 -4.13 -4.66
N TYR A 175 3.18 -4.70 -5.73
CA TYR A 175 3.91 -4.84 -6.99
C TYR A 175 3.87 -3.52 -7.76
N ARG A 176 5.00 -2.83 -7.76
CA ARG A 176 5.20 -1.56 -8.47
C ARG A 176 5.62 -1.86 -9.90
N HIS A 177 4.69 -1.70 -10.85
CA HIS A 177 4.99 -1.90 -12.28
C HIS A 177 6.10 -0.95 -12.76
N LYS A 178 6.90 -1.36 -13.76
CA LYS A 178 7.91 -0.49 -14.41
C LYS A 178 7.59 -0.26 -15.89
N LYS A 179 6.29 -0.23 -16.22
CA LYS A 179 5.76 -0.04 -17.57
C LYS A 179 4.86 1.20 -17.63
N ARG A 180 4.84 1.90 -18.76
CA ARG A 180 3.88 2.96 -19.11
C ARG A 180 2.85 2.42 -20.08
N ARG A 181 1.66 3.00 -20.13
CA ARG A 181 0.69 2.69 -21.18
C ARG A 181 1.19 3.28 -22.52
N ALA A 182 1.12 2.51 -23.60
CA ALA A 182 1.52 2.94 -24.95
C ALA A 182 0.47 3.81 -25.66
N ASN A 183 -0.56 4.28 -24.95
CA ASN A 183 -1.70 5.03 -25.49
C ASN A 183 -1.43 6.55 -25.62
N GLY A 184 -0.15 6.96 -25.66
CA GLY A 184 0.25 8.37 -25.71
C GLY A 184 0.11 9.13 -24.39
N THR A 185 -0.40 8.50 -23.32
CA THR A 185 -0.41 9.10 -21.98
C THR A 185 0.86 8.74 -21.22
N TYR A 186 1.45 9.71 -20.51
CA TYR A 186 2.65 9.46 -19.68
C TYR A 186 2.35 8.67 -18.39
N TYR A 187 1.15 8.12 -18.24
CA TYR A 187 0.72 7.42 -17.04
C TYR A 187 1.41 6.05 -16.92
N LYS A 188 2.03 5.86 -15.76
CA LYS A 188 2.56 4.57 -15.32
C LYS A 188 1.41 3.57 -15.17
N LEU A 189 1.65 2.31 -15.49
CA LEU A 189 0.68 1.26 -15.22
C LEU A 189 0.40 1.21 -13.70
N ASN A 190 -0.88 1.09 -13.33
CA ASN A 190 -1.32 1.05 -11.93
C ASN A 190 -0.58 -0.03 -11.16
N ASN A 191 -0.23 0.25 -9.91
CA ASN A 191 0.36 -0.76 -9.03
C ASN A 191 -0.66 -1.89 -8.78
N SER A 192 -0.13 -3.08 -8.51
CA SER A 192 -0.91 -4.24 -8.10
C SER A 192 -0.70 -4.47 -6.61
N TYR A 193 -1.78 -4.73 -5.89
CA TYR A 193 -1.84 -4.86 -4.44
C TYR A 193 -2.38 -6.23 -4.05
N GLY A 194 -1.85 -6.78 -2.98
CA GLY A 194 -2.40 -7.98 -2.36
C GLY A 194 -1.93 -8.16 -0.92
N ARG A 195 -2.37 -9.23 -0.28
CA ARG A 195 -1.86 -9.62 1.05
C ARG A 195 -0.41 -10.10 0.90
N TYR A 196 0.45 -9.79 1.86
CA TYR A 196 1.86 -10.19 1.77
C TYR A 196 2.05 -11.71 1.70
N CYS A 197 1.17 -12.49 2.36
CA CYS A 197 1.20 -13.94 2.29
C CYS A 197 0.94 -14.50 0.89
N ASP A 198 0.30 -13.72 0.01
CA ASP A 198 -0.05 -14.10 -1.36
C ASP A 198 0.91 -13.48 -2.39
N LYS A 199 2.07 -12.98 -1.95
CA LYS A 199 3.05 -12.25 -2.78
C LYS A 199 3.29 -12.89 -4.17
N ASP A 200 3.53 -14.19 -4.21
CA ASP A 200 3.85 -14.87 -5.47
C ASP A 200 2.66 -14.87 -6.45
N ALA A 201 1.44 -14.99 -5.93
CA ALA A 201 0.22 -14.89 -6.74
C ALA A 201 0.01 -13.45 -7.25
N VAL A 202 0.27 -12.45 -6.41
CA VAL A 202 0.20 -11.03 -6.79
C VAL A 202 1.17 -10.73 -7.93
N ILE A 203 2.43 -11.20 -7.82
CA ILE A 203 3.44 -11.01 -8.89
C ILE A 203 2.98 -11.70 -10.17
N ALA A 204 2.55 -12.96 -10.09
CA ALA A 204 2.12 -13.71 -11.27
C ALA A 204 0.94 -13.03 -11.98
N GLU A 205 -0.04 -12.54 -11.24
CA GLU A 205 -1.21 -11.87 -11.83
C GLU A 205 -0.87 -10.47 -12.35
N ALA A 206 -0.05 -9.71 -11.62
CA ALA A 206 0.43 -8.41 -12.08
C ALA A 206 1.17 -8.54 -13.42
N LEU A 207 2.02 -9.55 -13.59
CA LEU A 207 2.71 -9.81 -14.86
C LEU A 207 1.72 -10.07 -15.99
N LYS A 208 0.70 -10.91 -15.77
CA LYS A 208 -0.37 -11.14 -16.78
C LYS A 208 -1.10 -9.84 -17.14
N TYR A 209 -1.50 -9.05 -16.15
CA TYR A 209 -2.14 -7.75 -16.38
C TYR A 209 -1.27 -6.84 -17.26
N SER A 210 0.04 -6.84 -17.00
CA SER A 210 1.01 -6.07 -17.78
C SER A 210 1.20 -6.53 -19.23
N ASP A 211 0.77 -7.75 -19.56
CA ASP A 211 0.79 -8.31 -20.91
C ASP A 211 -0.53 -8.06 -21.66
N THR A 212 -1.62 -7.79 -20.93
CA THR A 212 -2.93 -7.45 -21.54
C THR A 212 -3.05 -6.00 -21.97
N VAL A 213 -2.18 -5.12 -21.47
CA VAL A 213 -2.18 -3.69 -21.78
C VAL A 213 -1.01 -3.40 -22.71
N GLU A 214 -1.25 -2.68 -23.81
CA GLU A 214 -0.15 -2.18 -24.64
C GLU A 214 0.71 -1.23 -23.80
N CYS A 215 1.94 -1.64 -23.55
CA CYS A 215 2.84 -0.98 -22.63
C CYS A 215 4.20 -0.70 -23.28
N GLU A 216 4.79 0.43 -22.92
CA GLU A 216 6.19 0.76 -23.19
C GLU A 216 6.99 0.66 -21.89
N ASP A 217 8.27 0.28 -21.98
CA ASP A 217 9.14 0.25 -20.80
C ASP A 217 9.30 1.66 -20.22
N PHE A 218 9.02 1.81 -18.92
CA PHE A 218 9.33 3.04 -18.19
C PHE A 218 10.83 3.07 -17.95
N VAL A 219 11.56 3.86 -18.74
CA VAL A 219 12.95 4.19 -18.41
C VAL A 219 12.93 5.41 -17.50
N GLU A 220 13.23 5.18 -16.22
CA GLU A 220 13.37 6.22 -15.21
C GLU A 220 14.38 7.29 -15.64
N LYS A 221 14.15 8.55 -15.23
CA LYS A 221 15.07 9.65 -15.51
C LYS A 221 16.34 9.45 -14.68
N LEU A 222 17.27 8.68 -15.24
CA LEU A 222 18.60 8.50 -14.68
C LEU A 222 19.39 9.81 -14.74
N ASP A 223 19.96 10.23 -13.62
CA ASP A 223 21.03 11.22 -13.62
C ASP A 223 22.32 10.59 -14.20
N ARG A 224 22.34 10.56 -15.53
CA ARG A 224 23.43 10.03 -16.35
C ARG A 224 24.77 10.66 -15.99
N ARG A 225 24.76 11.96 -15.67
CA ARG A 225 25.97 12.70 -15.32
C ARG A 225 26.51 12.27 -13.96
N ALA A 226 25.66 12.19 -12.94
CA ALA A 226 26.07 11.75 -11.62
C ALA A 226 26.57 10.30 -11.62
N ILE A 227 25.96 9.42 -12.42
CA ILE A 227 26.43 8.04 -12.56
C ILE A 227 27.79 7.99 -13.25
N LYS A 228 27.98 8.71 -14.36
CA LYS A 228 29.28 8.79 -15.06
C LYS A 228 30.39 9.35 -14.18
N LEU A 229 30.09 10.38 -13.37
CA LEU A 229 31.03 10.93 -12.39
C LEU A 229 31.41 9.89 -11.32
N ARG A 230 30.43 9.16 -10.78
CA ARG A 230 30.67 8.10 -9.78
C ARG A 230 31.46 6.92 -10.36
N TYR A 231 31.17 6.54 -11.61
CA TYR A 231 31.91 5.52 -12.35
C TYR A 231 33.37 5.93 -12.56
N ASN A 232 33.63 7.14 -13.04
CA ASN A 232 34.99 7.63 -13.23
C ASN A 232 35.77 7.66 -11.90
N ALA A 233 35.14 8.14 -10.82
CA ALA A 233 35.74 8.11 -9.49
C ALA A 233 36.04 6.68 -9.01
N TYR A 234 35.20 5.69 -9.36
CA TYR A 234 35.48 4.28 -9.09
C TYR A 234 36.71 3.77 -9.84
N CYS A 235 36.80 4.05 -11.15
CA CYS A 235 37.96 3.71 -11.98
C CYS A 235 39.26 4.36 -11.44
N GLU A 236 39.16 5.56 -10.86
CA GLU A 236 40.25 6.28 -10.18
C GLU A 236 40.51 5.79 -8.74
N SER A 237 39.93 4.66 -8.33
CA SER A 237 40.13 4.03 -7.02
C SER A 237 39.70 4.87 -5.81
N ALA A 238 38.58 5.61 -5.94
CA ALA A 238 38.01 6.42 -4.87
C ALA A 238 37.79 5.62 -3.56
N LYS A 239 38.10 6.27 -2.42
CA LYS A 239 38.06 5.65 -1.08
C LYS A 239 36.71 5.03 -0.73
N LYS A 240 35.60 5.58 -1.23
CA LYS A 240 34.22 5.13 -0.96
C LYS A 240 33.99 3.65 -1.29
N TYR A 241 34.66 3.13 -2.31
CA TYR A 241 34.41 1.79 -2.85
C TYR A 241 35.42 0.75 -2.37
N ARG A 242 36.54 1.19 -1.76
CA ARG A 242 37.57 0.27 -1.24
C ARG A 242 36.98 -0.60 -0.12
N ASN A 243 37.01 -1.92 -0.31
CA ASN A 243 36.46 -2.90 0.62
C ASN A 243 34.96 -2.70 0.95
N ASN A 244 34.21 -2.01 0.10
CA ASN A 244 32.79 -1.74 0.29
C ASN A 244 31.95 -2.40 -0.80
N ARG A 245 31.74 -3.71 -0.65
CA ARG A 245 31.03 -4.54 -1.63
C ARG A 245 29.62 -4.02 -1.95
N ASN A 246 28.89 -3.49 -0.96
CA ASN A 246 27.55 -2.96 -1.19
C ASN A 246 27.57 -1.72 -2.09
N ALA A 247 28.54 -0.81 -1.88
CA ALA A 247 28.70 0.37 -2.72
C ALA A 247 29.16 0.02 -4.16
N GLU A 248 29.93 -1.05 -4.33
CA GLU A 248 30.32 -1.55 -5.65
C GLU A 248 29.14 -2.19 -6.40
N ILE A 249 28.31 -2.98 -5.70
CA ILE A 249 27.08 -3.57 -6.25
C ILE A 249 26.10 -2.48 -6.67
N ASP A 250 25.87 -1.48 -5.80
CA ASP A 250 25.02 -0.33 -6.10
C ASP A 250 25.50 0.43 -7.35
N LEU A 251 26.79 0.76 -7.42
CA LEU A 251 27.34 1.47 -8.57
C LEU A 251 27.28 0.64 -9.86
N CYS A 252 27.57 -0.66 -9.79
CA CYS A 252 27.49 -1.57 -10.94
C CYS A 252 26.05 -1.61 -11.50
N ARG A 253 25.04 -1.70 -10.62
CA ARG A 253 23.62 -1.63 -11.00
C ARG A 253 23.28 -0.32 -11.72
N GLN A 254 23.77 0.80 -11.19
CA GLN A 254 23.57 2.12 -11.82
C GLN A 254 24.24 2.22 -13.20
N CYS A 255 25.43 1.64 -13.39
CA CYS A 255 26.13 1.62 -14.68
C CYS A 255 25.41 0.74 -15.72
N ILE A 256 24.83 -0.39 -15.30
CA ILE A 256 23.98 -1.22 -16.16
C ILE A 256 22.74 -0.43 -16.60
N ALA A 257 22.09 0.28 -15.66
CA ALA A 257 20.93 1.12 -15.95
C ALA A 257 21.28 2.28 -16.90
N TYR A 258 22.44 2.93 -16.70
CA TYR A 258 22.98 3.95 -17.60
C TYR A 258 23.11 3.42 -19.04
N ASN A 259 23.78 2.29 -19.22
CA ASN A 259 23.99 1.66 -20.54
C ASN A 259 22.66 1.26 -21.20
N LYS A 260 21.69 0.73 -20.44
CA LYS A 260 20.34 0.46 -20.95
C LYS A 260 19.65 1.75 -21.42
N SER A 261 19.76 2.83 -20.65
CA SER A 261 19.12 4.11 -20.99
C SER A 261 19.66 4.71 -22.29
N LEU A 262 20.96 4.55 -22.60
CA LEU A 262 21.57 5.04 -23.83
C LEU A 262 21.06 4.32 -25.08
N LYS A 263 20.63 3.05 -24.96
CA LYS A 263 19.98 2.33 -26.07
C LYS A 263 18.61 2.93 -26.42
N TYR A 264 17.90 3.46 -25.42
CA TYR A 264 16.57 4.05 -25.58
C TYR A 264 16.60 5.53 -25.97
N LYS A 265 17.49 6.31 -25.35
CA LYS A 265 17.72 7.73 -25.67
C LYS A 265 19.23 7.97 -25.82
N PRO A 266 19.78 7.90 -27.03
CA PRO A 266 21.22 7.87 -27.26
C PRO A 266 21.91 9.23 -27.08
N VAL A 267 21.15 10.32 -26.95
CA VAL A 267 21.66 11.67 -26.99
C VAL A 267 21.76 12.27 -25.58
N GLU A 268 22.91 12.85 -25.22
CA GLU A 268 23.11 13.71 -24.06
C GLU A 268 23.22 15.19 -24.51
N GLY A 269 22.56 16.10 -23.80
CA GLY A 269 22.60 17.54 -24.09
C GLY A 269 23.59 18.27 -23.18
N TYR A 270 24.38 19.19 -23.76
CA TYR A 270 25.18 20.18 -23.03
C TYR A 270 24.49 21.56 -23.07
N TYR A 271 24.87 22.49 -22.17
CA TYR A 271 24.35 23.87 -22.15
C TYR A 271 24.55 24.63 -23.48
N ASP A 272 25.47 24.15 -24.32
CA ASP A 272 25.86 24.79 -25.59
C ASP A 272 25.06 24.25 -26.80
N GLY A 273 24.02 23.43 -26.58
CA GLY A 273 23.13 22.96 -27.66
C GLY A 273 23.72 21.88 -28.59
N GLU A 274 24.97 21.47 -28.38
CA GLU A 274 25.57 20.34 -29.09
C GLU A 274 25.11 19.00 -28.48
N TYR A 275 24.31 18.28 -29.23
CA TYR A 275 23.89 16.91 -28.92
C TYR A 275 25.01 15.92 -29.26
N LYS A 276 25.54 15.22 -28.26
CA LYS A 276 26.53 14.15 -28.47
C LYS A 276 25.92 12.79 -28.11
N GLN A 277 26.29 11.77 -28.87
CA GLN A 277 25.91 10.40 -28.56
C GLN A 277 26.63 9.97 -27.28
N GLY A 278 25.89 9.51 -26.28
CA GLY A 278 26.48 9.02 -25.03
C GLY A 278 27.25 7.72 -25.24
N GLU A 279 28.42 7.61 -24.63
CA GLU A 279 29.27 6.42 -24.69
C GLU A 279 28.90 5.41 -23.60
N LEU A 280 28.89 4.12 -23.95
CA LEU A 280 28.65 3.06 -22.98
C LEU A 280 29.80 2.98 -21.96
N LEU A 281 29.45 2.80 -20.68
CA LEU A 281 30.40 2.54 -19.61
C LEU A 281 30.89 1.10 -19.69
N ASP A 282 32.19 0.89 -19.48
CA ASP A 282 32.78 -0.45 -19.46
C ASP A 282 32.47 -1.14 -18.14
N LEU A 283 31.55 -2.11 -18.16
CA LEU A 283 31.24 -2.91 -16.98
C LEU A 283 32.37 -3.89 -16.63
N SER A 284 33.39 -4.05 -17.49
CA SER A 284 34.53 -4.93 -17.28
C SER A 284 35.41 -4.54 -16.08
N VAL A 285 35.23 -3.32 -15.55
CA VAL A 285 35.96 -2.81 -14.40
C VAL A 285 35.49 -3.39 -13.06
N PHE A 286 34.27 -3.93 -12.99
CA PHE A 286 33.72 -4.51 -11.75
C PHE A 286 34.09 -5.99 -11.61
N PRO A 287 34.30 -6.53 -10.40
CA PRO A 287 34.48 -7.98 -10.20
C PRO A 287 33.28 -8.82 -10.70
N ASN A 288 33.50 -10.06 -11.12
CA ASN A 288 32.44 -10.93 -11.62
C ASN A 288 31.35 -11.19 -10.57
N GLU A 289 31.73 -11.25 -9.30
CA GLU A 289 30.85 -11.46 -8.14
C GLU A 289 29.94 -10.25 -7.86
N VAL A 290 30.27 -9.08 -8.42
CA VAL A 290 29.49 -7.85 -8.34
C VAL A 290 28.54 -7.75 -9.54
N ARG A 291 29.00 -8.15 -10.74
CA ARG A 291 28.19 -8.13 -11.97
C ARG A 291 27.07 -9.17 -11.98
N ASN A 292 27.28 -10.32 -11.32
CA ASN A 292 26.35 -11.45 -11.33
C ASN A 292 25.41 -11.49 -10.11
N VAL A 293 25.34 -10.42 -9.31
CA VAL A 293 24.34 -10.33 -8.23
C VAL A 293 22.97 -10.21 -8.89
N ALA A 294 22.10 -11.19 -8.63
CA ALA A 294 20.74 -11.22 -9.18
C ALA A 294 20.03 -9.86 -9.01
N ASP A 295 19.39 -9.42 -10.09
CA ASP A 295 18.55 -8.23 -10.12
C ASP A 295 17.21 -8.57 -9.45
N ASP A 296 17.22 -8.69 -8.12
CA ASP A 296 16.02 -8.90 -7.30
C ASP A 296 15.16 -7.62 -7.19
N ASN A 297 15.33 -6.69 -8.15
CA ASN A 297 14.79 -5.33 -8.12
C ASN A 297 13.33 -5.26 -8.58
N TRP A 298 12.60 -6.37 -8.39
CA TRP A 298 11.17 -6.50 -8.57
C TRP A 298 10.47 -6.01 -7.30
N GLY A 299 10.21 -4.70 -7.24
CA GLY A 299 9.36 -4.10 -6.22
C GLY A 299 10.05 -3.37 -5.08
N GLU A 300 11.33 -2.98 -5.18
CA GLU A 300 11.91 -2.04 -4.22
C GLU A 300 11.31 -0.61 -4.38
N PRO A 301 11.17 0.15 -3.29
CA PRO A 301 10.70 1.53 -3.33
C PRO A 301 11.66 2.39 -4.16
N ILE A 302 11.10 3.18 -5.08
CA ILE A 302 11.84 4.21 -5.78
C ILE A 302 11.65 5.51 -4.98
N ASP A 303 12.76 6.10 -4.54
CA ASP A 303 12.79 7.36 -3.80
C ASP A 303 12.51 8.52 -4.78
N PHE A 304 11.35 9.17 -4.63
CA PHE A 304 10.96 10.30 -5.48
C PHE A 304 11.52 11.60 -4.90
N SER A 305 12.57 12.16 -5.50
CA SER A 305 12.95 13.55 -5.23
C SER A 305 11.89 14.51 -5.77
N ILE A 306 11.45 15.44 -4.93
CA ILE A 306 10.30 16.38 -5.02
C ILE A 306 10.28 17.30 -6.26
N GLU A 307 11.22 17.20 -7.19
CA GLU A 307 11.40 18.17 -8.29
C GLU A 307 10.59 17.85 -9.57
N GLU A 308 9.87 16.74 -9.65
CA GLU A 308 9.20 16.26 -10.87
C GLU A 308 7.73 16.72 -11.09
N ILE A 309 7.32 17.90 -10.60
CA ILE A 309 5.96 18.44 -10.88
C ILE A 309 5.95 19.76 -11.69
N LEU A 310 7.09 20.37 -11.97
CA LEU A 310 7.11 21.74 -12.53
C LEU A 310 7.19 21.89 -14.06
N ASP A 311 7.11 20.82 -14.86
CA ASP A 311 6.97 20.95 -16.31
C ASP A 311 5.72 20.22 -16.83
N MET A 312 4.55 20.83 -16.59
CA MET A 312 3.39 20.61 -17.46
C MET A 312 2.88 21.96 -17.96
N PRO A 313 2.69 22.14 -19.28
CA PRO A 313 1.82 23.19 -19.75
C PRO A 313 0.38 22.84 -19.33
N THR A 314 -0.20 23.68 -18.47
CA THR A 314 -1.65 23.72 -18.24
C THR A 314 -2.34 24.25 -19.48
N GLU A 315 -3.22 23.45 -20.10
CA GLU A 315 -4.42 23.92 -20.81
C GLU A 315 -5.26 22.74 -21.31
N GLY A 316 -6.59 22.87 -21.20
CA GLY A 316 -7.53 22.13 -22.05
C GLY A 316 -8.54 21.24 -21.32
N GLU A 317 -9.68 21.83 -20.97
CA GLU A 317 -10.91 21.17 -20.53
C GLU A 317 -11.28 19.94 -21.39
N VAL A 318 -11.47 18.77 -20.76
CA VAL A 318 -12.41 17.75 -21.26
C VAL A 318 -13.14 17.15 -20.07
N GLN A 319 -14.33 17.70 -19.78
CA GLN A 319 -15.35 17.01 -19.00
C GLN A 319 -15.69 15.69 -19.70
N MET A 320 -15.37 14.54 -19.10
CA MET A 320 -16.02 13.28 -19.43
C MET A 320 -17.07 12.95 -18.37
N ASN A 321 -18.33 13.13 -18.73
CA ASN A 321 -19.46 12.54 -18.04
C ASN A 321 -19.39 11.02 -18.21
N LEU A 322 -19.03 10.28 -17.15
CA LEU A 322 -19.14 8.82 -17.14
C LEU A 322 -20.45 8.42 -16.46
N THR A 323 -21.38 8.03 -17.31
CA THR A 323 -22.66 7.39 -16.99
C THR A 323 -22.42 5.97 -16.45
N ASN A 324 -23.30 5.56 -15.53
CA ASN A 324 -23.36 4.23 -14.91
C ASN A 324 -23.09 3.10 -15.92
N ILE A 325 -22.11 2.25 -15.62
CA ILE A 325 -21.99 0.92 -16.23
C ILE A 325 -22.26 -0.09 -15.12
N ASP A 326 -23.48 -0.64 -15.17
CA ASP A 326 -23.88 -1.83 -14.45
C ASP A 326 -22.98 -3.01 -14.85
N CYS A 327 -22.34 -3.64 -13.87
CA CYS A 327 -21.63 -4.89 -14.06
C CYS A 327 -22.66 -6.03 -14.24
N VAL A 328 -22.93 -6.36 -15.50
CA VAL A 328 -23.74 -7.51 -15.92
C VAL A 328 -23.03 -8.81 -15.50
N GLY A 329 -23.77 -9.67 -14.81
CA GLY A 329 -23.35 -11.02 -14.44
C GLY A 329 -23.24 -11.94 -15.64
N GLN A 330 -22.32 -12.89 -15.56
CA GLN A 330 -22.29 -14.08 -16.41
C GLN A 330 -22.58 -15.29 -15.53
N ASP A 331 -23.86 -15.67 -15.53
CA ASP A 331 -24.26 -17.07 -15.39
C ASP A 331 -24.00 -17.80 -16.71
N GLU A 332 -23.96 -19.14 -16.63
CA GLU A 332 -23.84 -20.16 -17.70
C GLU A 332 -22.41 -20.70 -17.96
N LEU A 333 -21.97 -21.68 -17.14
CA LEU A 333 -22.10 -23.13 -17.41
C LEU A 333 -21.44 -23.99 -16.31
#